data_AF-A0A4S9BC94-F1
#
_entry.id   AF-A0A4S9BC94-F1
#
_cell.length_a   1.000
_cell.length_b   1.000
_cell.length_c   1.000
_cell.angle_alpha   90.00
_cell.angle_beta   90.00
_cell.angle_gamma   90.00
#
_symmetry.space_group_name_H-M   'P 1'
#
loop_
_entity.id
_entity.type
_entity.pdbx_description
1 polymer ?
#
loop_
_entity_poly.entity_id
_entity_poly.type
_entity_poly.pdbx_seq_one_letter_code
_entity_poly.pdbx_strand_id
1 'polypeptide(L)'
;MLQQLCKHLRLAGLLIAAVAGFLAALLAVHQLVLPVVGWIFPSLESTFFDLAVYGGYPQRNYVSHNLTSPDLQQVRWDDKCDNGFIFISPQGKSVEHPGPMILDARGNLVWQTDQYGQAMNLKVQEYKGEKYLTFWAGHRGSSFGYGNYYMLDSSYQERYQVSAVGEGLQGDLHEFTITKDGSALITIYNVTQTDMTAMRRPADGWVNNNLFQEVDIETGKLLFQWNALDHFSIMDSFYTHPLAGYWESIPFDWFHINSVEKDDHGDYLISSRHLNSLIKVNGTTGDVVWTLGGTRNNFTDISSGEATSFSWQHDGRWLDQDQGTLTVFDNSDAGPLHLDASYSTARMIQINTTDYTAQLLHKYVSDRHTRAASQGSVQVLPSTNTVFVGWGHSPVFSEFDIDGTLICEAHYGAQYISHYGRVTSYRSLKADWVGAPVEPPKAKIQAGRLYASWSGATEVATWTLQSADSYTNAPFADVDVVDKIAFETSFVLPDTNSRTQYRVAASDDEGNILAYSEVATEDPTTAKSVWSVLLPLGGVFGVIAGFWAVRRFRKGERVLPKWRRRSNSYSHKYSRL
;
A
#
# COMPACT_ATOMS: atom_id res chain seq x y z
N MET A 1 52.18 7.49 -24.06
CA MET A 1 51.44 7.03 -22.86
C MET A 1 50.73 8.18 -22.12
N LEU A 2 51.44 9.18 -21.57
CA LEU A 2 50.83 10.29 -20.80
C LEU A 2 49.81 11.15 -21.59
N GLN A 3 50.07 11.42 -22.88
CA GLN A 3 49.14 12.16 -23.75
C GLN A 3 47.87 11.38 -24.10
N GLN A 4 47.96 10.06 -24.22
CA GLN A 4 46.78 9.19 -24.41
C GLN A 4 45.95 9.15 -23.14
N LEU A 5 46.58 9.01 -21.97
CA LEU A 5 45.90 9.06 -20.67
C LEU A 5 45.17 10.40 -20.47
N CYS A 6 45.81 11.54 -20.78
CA CYS A 6 45.17 12.86 -20.74
C CYS A 6 44.00 12.99 -21.73
N LYS A 7 44.07 12.38 -22.91
CA LYS A 7 42.94 12.34 -23.87
C LYS A 7 41.79 11.51 -23.31
N HIS A 8 42.05 10.34 -22.74
CA HIS A 8 41.01 9.49 -22.14
C HIS A 8 40.36 10.14 -20.92
N LEU A 9 41.14 10.79 -20.04
CA LEU A 9 40.59 11.52 -18.89
C LEU A 9 39.74 12.72 -19.32
N ARG A 10 40.13 13.45 -20.38
CA ARG A 10 39.31 14.54 -20.94
C ARG A 10 38.02 14.01 -21.56
N LEU A 11 38.08 12.88 -22.26
CA LEU A 11 36.89 12.27 -22.85
C LEU A 11 35.93 11.77 -21.77
N ALA A 12 36.44 11.13 -20.71
CA ALA A 12 35.66 10.72 -19.55
C ALA A 12 35.03 11.93 -18.84
N GLY A 13 35.79 13.01 -18.63
CA GLY A 13 35.26 14.25 -18.04
C GLY A 13 34.16 14.90 -18.90
N LEU A 14 34.31 14.91 -20.23
CA LEU A 14 33.27 15.38 -21.15
C LEU A 14 32.02 14.49 -21.13
N LEU A 15 32.19 13.17 -21.05
CA LEU A 15 31.09 12.22 -20.95
C LEU A 15 30.30 12.42 -19.64
N ILE A 16 31.00 12.54 -18.51
CA ILE A 16 30.40 12.81 -17.20
C ILE A 16 29.63 14.14 -17.24
N ALA A 17 30.23 15.20 -17.80
CA ALA A 17 29.57 16.50 -17.93
C ALA A 17 28.33 16.44 -18.84
N ALA A 18 28.39 15.68 -19.94
CA ALA A 18 27.26 15.50 -20.84
C ALA A 18 26.11 14.72 -20.17
N VAL A 19 26.42 13.65 -19.45
CA VAL A 19 25.44 12.88 -18.67
C VAL A 19 24.83 13.76 -17.57
N ALA A 20 25.65 14.50 -16.82
CA ALA A 20 25.17 15.43 -15.79
C ALA A 20 24.27 16.52 -16.38
N GLY A 21 24.63 17.10 -17.52
CA GLY A 21 23.82 18.10 -18.22
C GLY A 21 22.49 17.52 -18.72
N PHE A 22 22.50 16.29 -19.24
CA PHE A 22 21.29 15.59 -19.66
C PHE A 22 20.37 15.29 -18.47
N LEU A 23 20.91 14.78 -17.37
CA LEU A 23 20.16 14.55 -16.12
C LEU A 23 19.58 15.85 -15.56
N ALA A 24 20.34 16.95 -15.59
CA ALA A 24 19.85 18.26 -15.17
C ALA A 24 18.72 18.77 -16.09
N ALA A 25 18.79 18.52 -17.40
CA ALA A 25 17.70 18.86 -18.33
C ALA A 25 16.43 18.07 -18.01
N LEU A 26 16.55 16.76 -17.80
CA LEU A 26 15.43 15.90 -17.41
C LEU A 26 14.82 16.35 -16.10
N LEU A 27 15.65 16.67 -15.11
CA LEU A 27 15.20 17.19 -13.83
C LEU A 27 14.46 18.52 -14.00
N ALA A 28 14.96 19.44 -14.84
CA ALA A 28 14.28 20.71 -15.09
C ALA A 28 12.94 20.53 -15.80
N VAL A 29 12.85 19.63 -16.79
CA VAL A 29 11.56 19.27 -17.43
C VAL A 29 10.59 18.72 -16.39
N HIS A 30 11.06 17.79 -15.55
CA HIS A 30 10.25 17.16 -14.52
C HIS A 30 9.77 18.15 -13.45
N GLN A 31 10.63 19.07 -13.01
CA GLN A 31 10.33 19.99 -11.90
C GLN A 31 9.61 21.26 -12.33
N LEU A 32 9.77 21.69 -13.58
CA LEU A 32 9.25 22.98 -14.07
C LEU A 32 8.22 22.84 -15.18
N VAL A 33 8.38 21.88 -16.09
CA VAL A 33 7.52 21.76 -17.28
C VAL A 33 6.32 20.87 -17.02
N LEU A 34 6.54 19.65 -16.51
CA LEU A 34 5.44 18.70 -16.29
C LEU A 34 4.34 19.22 -15.35
N PRO A 35 4.66 19.87 -14.21
CA PRO A 35 3.62 20.44 -13.35
C PRO A 35 2.80 21.54 -14.04
N VAL A 36 3.44 22.37 -14.88
CA VAL A 36 2.75 23.40 -15.65
C VAL A 36 1.86 22.76 -16.72
N VAL A 37 2.30 21.68 -17.36
CA VAL A 37 1.49 20.94 -18.33
C VAL A 37 0.28 20.30 -17.65
N GLY A 38 0.45 19.68 -16.47
CA GLY A 38 -0.66 19.10 -15.71
C GLY A 38 -1.68 20.18 -15.30
N TRP A 39 -1.19 21.33 -14.85
CA TRP A 39 -2.03 22.49 -14.52
C TRP A 39 -2.81 23.04 -15.73
N ILE A 40 -2.19 23.10 -16.92
CA ILE A 40 -2.87 23.55 -18.15
C ILE A 40 -3.85 22.49 -18.67
N PHE A 41 -3.53 21.20 -18.50
CA PHE A 41 -4.30 20.07 -18.98
C PHE A 41 -4.63 19.10 -17.84
N PRO A 42 -5.63 19.42 -16.99
CA PRO A 42 -5.98 18.62 -15.82
C PRO A 42 -6.33 17.16 -16.14
N SER A 43 -6.80 16.88 -17.37
CA SER A 43 -7.04 15.51 -17.85
C SER A 43 -5.78 14.63 -17.90
N LEU A 44 -4.59 15.23 -17.88
CA LEU A 44 -3.32 14.50 -17.86
C LEU A 44 -2.84 14.20 -16.44
N GLU A 45 -3.44 14.76 -15.39
CA GLU A 45 -2.95 14.61 -14.02
C GLU A 45 -2.91 13.15 -13.57
N SER A 46 -4.00 12.41 -13.79
CA SER A 46 -4.02 10.97 -13.48
C SER A 46 -3.03 10.17 -14.32
N THR A 47 -2.69 10.63 -15.53
CA THR A 47 -1.67 9.98 -16.37
C THR A 47 -0.27 10.27 -15.85
N PHE A 48 0.02 11.51 -15.45
CA PHE A 48 1.30 11.90 -14.86
C PHE A 48 1.53 11.23 -13.51
N PHE A 49 0.49 11.12 -12.69
CA PHE A 49 0.51 10.36 -11.45
C PHE A 49 0.95 8.91 -11.71
N ASP A 50 0.30 8.22 -12.64
CA ASP A 50 0.60 6.82 -12.91
C ASP A 50 1.92 6.57 -13.62
N LEU A 51 2.44 7.56 -14.37
CA LEU A 51 3.78 7.53 -14.94
C LEU A 51 4.88 7.86 -13.92
N ALA A 52 4.52 8.02 -12.64
CA ALA A 52 5.43 8.37 -11.55
C ALA A 52 6.12 9.72 -11.71
N VAL A 53 5.48 10.69 -12.39
CA VAL A 53 5.98 12.08 -12.49
C VAL A 53 6.04 12.75 -11.12
N TYR A 54 5.19 12.34 -10.18
CA TYR A 54 5.21 12.85 -8.80
C TYR A 54 5.92 11.89 -7.82
N GLY A 55 6.63 10.88 -8.36
CA GLY A 55 7.18 9.76 -7.59
C GLY A 55 6.30 8.52 -7.64
N GLY A 56 6.85 7.37 -7.20
CA GLY A 56 6.12 6.10 -7.21
C GLY A 56 5.05 5.97 -6.11
N TYR A 57 5.16 6.81 -5.08
CA TYR A 57 4.22 6.92 -3.96
C TYR A 57 4.20 8.40 -3.52
N PRO A 58 3.40 9.25 -4.19
CA PRO A 58 3.24 10.64 -3.77
C PRO A 58 2.62 10.69 -2.37
N GLN A 59 3.12 11.60 -1.51
CA GLN A 59 2.77 11.65 -0.10
C GLN A 59 2.38 13.06 0.35
N ARG A 60 1.42 13.13 1.27
CA ARG A 60 1.07 14.35 2.02
C ARG A 60 1.86 14.41 3.31
N ASN A 61 2.36 15.61 3.61
CA ASN A 61 3.06 15.93 4.85
C ASN A 61 2.17 16.83 5.70
N TYR A 62 2.30 16.73 7.01
CA TYR A 62 1.50 17.46 7.99
C TYR A 62 2.41 18.25 8.93
N VAL A 63 1.91 19.37 9.46
CA VAL A 63 2.66 20.20 10.43
C VAL A 63 2.43 19.70 11.86
N SER A 64 1.21 19.27 12.15
CA SER A 64 0.76 18.80 13.47
C SER A 64 0.95 17.30 13.70
N HIS A 65 1.38 16.56 12.66
CA HIS A 65 1.56 15.11 12.69
C HIS A 65 2.85 14.69 11.98
N ASN A 66 3.56 13.70 12.55
CA ASN A 66 4.91 13.32 12.11
C ASN A 66 4.93 12.23 11.02
N LEU A 67 3.82 11.54 10.77
CA LEU A 67 3.73 10.54 9.70
C LEU A 67 3.17 11.17 8.42
N THR A 68 3.32 10.44 7.32
CA THR A 68 2.86 10.85 6.01
C THR A 68 1.82 9.88 5.48
N SER A 69 0.83 10.39 4.77
CA SER A 69 -0.19 9.59 4.09
C SER A 69 0.01 9.63 2.57
N PRO A 70 -0.57 8.71 1.79
CA PRO A 70 -0.59 8.86 0.34
C PRO A 70 -1.30 10.17 -0.04
N ASP A 71 -0.81 10.79 -1.10
CA ASP A 71 -1.60 11.78 -1.84
C ASP A 71 -2.43 11.03 -2.88
N LEU A 72 -3.67 10.69 -2.50
CA LEU A 72 -4.54 9.86 -3.30
C LEU A 72 -4.97 10.59 -4.58
N GLN A 73 -4.71 10.00 -5.74
CA GLN A 73 -5.25 10.45 -7.01
C GLN A 73 -6.63 9.84 -7.24
N GLN A 74 -7.67 10.66 -7.13
CA GLN A 74 -9.01 10.25 -7.55
C GLN A 74 -9.07 10.22 -9.08
N VAL A 75 -9.24 9.04 -9.67
CA VAL A 75 -9.37 8.87 -11.13
C VAL A 75 -10.84 9.03 -11.53
N ARG A 76 -11.73 8.46 -10.72
CA ARG A 76 -13.18 8.53 -10.92
C ARG A 76 -13.90 8.64 -9.59
N TRP A 77 -14.98 9.41 -9.56
CA TRP A 77 -15.87 9.53 -8.41
C TRP A 77 -17.33 9.62 -8.83
N ASP A 78 -18.20 8.92 -8.11
CA ASP A 78 -19.66 9.02 -8.17
C ASP A 78 -20.21 9.09 -6.74
N ASP A 79 -21.32 9.79 -6.53
CA ASP A 79 -21.90 9.95 -5.20
C ASP A 79 -22.56 8.66 -4.66
N LYS A 80 -22.72 7.63 -5.51
CA LYS A 80 -23.08 6.27 -5.09
C LYS A 80 -21.98 5.55 -4.30
N CYS A 81 -20.74 6.00 -4.40
CA CYS A 81 -19.65 5.33 -3.72
C CYS A 81 -19.83 5.43 -2.20
N ASP A 82 -19.57 4.33 -1.52
CA ASP A 82 -19.71 4.25 -0.06
C ASP A 82 -18.81 5.30 0.63
N ASN A 83 -19.26 5.84 1.76
CA ASN A 83 -18.50 6.86 2.49
C ASN A 83 -17.67 6.27 3.65
N GLY A 84 -17.67 4.95 3.81
CA GLY A 84 -16.91 4.24 4.83
C GLY A 84 -15.40 4.42 4.68
N PHE A 85 -14.69 4.11 5.75
CA PHE A 85 -13.24 4.26 5.80
C PHE A 85 -12.54 3.18 4.99
N ILE A 86 -11.43 3.55 4.37
CA ILE A 86 -10.56 2.68 3.57
C ILE A 86 -9.40 2.22 4.44
N PHE A 87 -9.26 0.90 4.57
CA PHE A 87 -8.22 0.24 5.36
C PHE A 87 -7.16 -0.33 4.42
N ILE A 88 -5.93 0.15 4.60
CA ILE A 88 -4.77 -0.29 3.84
C ILE A 88 -3.57 -0.52 4.77
N SER A 89 -2.57 -1.23 4.26
CA SER A 89 -1.29 -1.40 4.95
C SER A 89 -0.16 -1.13 3.94
N PRO A 90 0.11 0.16 3.65
CA PRO A 90 1.09 0.52 2.64
C PRO A 90 2.48 -0.02 3.00
N GLN A 91 3.12 -0.65 2.03
CA GLN A 91 4.47 -1.17 2.16
C GLN A 91 5.21 -1.10 0.82
N GLY A 92 6.55 -1.11 0.87
CA GLY A 92 7.41 -1.06 -0.30
C GLY A 92 8.55 -0.07 -0.11
N LYS A 93 9.47 -0.03 -1.08
CA LYS A 93 10.69 0.80 -0.97
C LYS A 93 10.43 2.30 -1.00
N SER A 94 9.24 2.72 -1.41
CA SER A 94 8.82 4.12 -1.40
C SER A 94 8.00 4.50 -0.17
N VAL A 95 7.69 3.55 0.72
CA VAL A 95 6.97 3.81 1.97
C VAL A 95 7.98 3.99 3.09
N GLU A 96 8.07 5.21 3.62
CA GLU A 96 9.01 5.54 4.70
C GLU A 96 8.59 4.93 6.04
N HIS A 97 7.29 5.02 6.36
CA HIS A 97 6.69 4.57 7.61
C HIS A 97 5.61 3.50 7.31
N PRO A 98 6.01 2.23 7.08
CA PRO A 98 5.04 1.16 6.85
C PRO A 98 4.22 0.89 8.12
N GLY A 99 2.98 0.47 7.92
CA GLY A 99 2.08 0.11 9.00
C GLY A 99 0.61 0.18 8.59
N PRO A 100 -0.31 -0.18 9.51
CA PRO A 100 -1.73 -0.09 9.24
C PRO A 100 -2.16 1.39 9.14
N MET A 101 -3.03 1.68 8.17
CA MET A 101 -3.49 3.03 7.85
C MET A 101 -4.97 3.02 7.50
N ILE A 102 -5.69 4.01 8.03
CA ILE A 102 -7.09 4.29 7.75
C ILE A 102 -7.15 5.62 6.99
N LEU A 103 -7.83 5.61 5.85
CA LEU A 103 -8.17 6.80 5.08
C LEU A 103 -9.70 6.99 5.10
N ASP A 104 -10.16 8.23 4.96
CA ASP A 104 -11.56 8.48 4.59
C ASP A 104 -11.81 8.11 3.12
N ALA A 105 -13.07 8.12 2.71
CA ALA A 105 -13.46 7.78 1.34
C ALA A 105 -12.85 8.72 0.26
N ARG A 106 -12.38 9.91 0.65
CA ARG A 106 -11.71 10.89 -0.22
C ARG A 106 -10.17 10.77 -0.17
N GLY A 107 -9.62 9.83 0.60
CA GLY A 107 -8.20 9.59 0.73
C GLY A 107 -7.47 10.48 1.72
N ASN A 108 -8.17 11.22 2.59
CA ASN A 108 -7.52 11.92 3.69
C ASN A 108 -7.15 10.93 4.79
N LEU A 109 -6.02 11.18 5.45
CA LEU A 109 -5.62 10.38 6.61
C LEU A 109 -6.70 10.45 7.71
N VAL A 110 -6.97 9.32 8.34
CA VAL A 110 -7.78 9.24 9.56
C VAL A 110 -6.89 8.74 10.69
N TRP A 111 -6.14 7.67 10.45
CA TRP A 111 -5.22 7.09 11.41
C TRP A 111 -4.07 6.35 10.73
N GLN A 112 -2.90 6.36 11.36
CA GLN A 112 -1.76 5.54 10.99
C GLN A 112 -0.89 5.31 12.22
N THR A 113 -0.19 4.17 12.24
CA THR A 113 0.91 3.90 13.16
C THR A 113 2.03 3.18 12.42
N ASP A 114 3.28 3.45 12.79
CA ASP A 114 4.47 2.73 12.32
C ASP A 114 5.08 1.81 13.40
N GLN A 115 4.42 1.71 14.57
CA GLN A 115 4.87 0.92 15.72
C GLN A 115 5.01 -0.58 15.40
N TYR A 116 4.22 -1.08 14.46
CA TYR A 116 4.19 -2.48 14.04
C TYR A 116 5.10 -2.75 12.83
N GLY A 117 5.69 -1.72 12.22
CA GLY A 117 6.47 -1.84 10.99
C GLY A 117 5.64 -2.43 9.85
N GLN A 118 6.07 -3.58 9.31
CA GLN A 118 5.33 -4.22 8.22
C GLN A 118 4.06 -4.88 8.75
N ALA A 119 2.92 -4.35 8.33
CA ALA A 119 1.60 -4.89 8.62
C ALA A 119 0.87 -5.29 7.34
N MET A 120 -0.07 -6.21 7.47
CA MET A 120 -0.92 -6.69 6.37
C MET A 120 -2.35 -6.91 6.85
N ASN A 121 -3.30 -6.90 5.90
CA ASN A 121 -4.68 -7.30 6.16
C ASN A 121 -5.38 -6.46 7.23
N LEU A 122 -5.12 -5.14 7.27
CA LEU A 122 -5.90 -4.26 8.13
C LEU A 122 -7.39 -4.32 7.76
N LYS A 123 -8.23 -4.73 8.71
CA LYS A 123 -9.68 -4.73 8.59
C LYS A 123 -10.37 -4.61 9.94
N VAL A 124 -11.62 -4.17 9.91
CA VAL A 124 -12.52 -4.19 11.07
C VAL A 124 -13.15 -5.58 11.17
N GLN A 125 -13.09 -6.17 12.36
CA GLN A 125 -13.79 -7.43 12.68
C GLN A 125 -14.50 -7.30 14.02
N GLU A 126 -15.59 -8.03 14.19
CA GLU A 126 -16.33 -8.07 15.46
C GLU A 126 -15.86 -9.26 16.30
N TYR A 127 -15.70 -9.03 17.60
CA TYR A 127 -15.39 -10.06 18.58
C TYR A 127 -16.15 -9.77 19.88
N LYS A 128 -17.00 -10.71 20.31
CA LYS A 128 -17.84 -10.59 21.51
C LYS A 128 -18.68 -9.30 21.58
N GLY A 129 -19.19 -8.84 20.44
CA GLY A 129 -20.03 -7.64 20.32
C GLY A 129 -19.27 -6.31 20.22
N GLU A 130 -17.93 -6.35 20.26
CA GLU A 130 -17.06 -5.19 20.14
C GLU A 130 -16.32 -5.23 18.79
N LYS A 131 -16.10 -4.06 18.18
CA LYS A 131 -15.33 -3.95 16.92
C LYS A 131 -13.84 -3.75 17.22
N TYR A 132 -13.00 -4.45 16.49
CA TYR A 132 -11.54 -4.33 16.57
C TYR A 132 -10.93 -4.05 15.20
N LEU A 133 -9.86 -3.24 15.19
CA LEU A 133 -8.91 -3.22 14.09
C LEU A 133 -8.03 -4.46 14.20
N THR A 134 -7.98 -5.22 13.13
CA THR A 134 -7.23 -6.47 13.08
C THR A 134 -6.24 -6.45 11.94
N PHE A 135 -5.03 -6.95 12.17
CA PHE A 135 -3.98 -7.04 11.15
C PHE A 135 -2.91 -8.04 11.58
N TRP A 136 -2.16 -8.53 10.60
CA TRP A 136 -0.90 -9.24 10.85
C TRP A 136 0.26 -8.24 10.89
N ALA A 137 1.26 -8.46 11.74
CA ALA A 137 2.54 -7.76 11.67
C ALA A 137 3.72 -8.68 12.00
N GLY A 138 4.85 -8.45 11.33
CA GLY A 138 6.05 -9.26 11.52
C GLY A 138 7.09 -9.12 10.43
N HIS A 139 7.95 -10.13 10.31
CA HIS A 139 8.97 -10.19 9.26
C HIS A 139 8.40 -10.80 7.98
N ARG A 140 8.38 -10.01 6.90
CA ARG A 140 7.96 -10.47 5.59
C ARG A 140 9.11 -11.15 4.85
N GLY A 141 8.92 -12.43 4.51
CA GLY A 141 9.77 -13.15 3.56
C GLY A 141 9.47 -12.78 2.11
N SER A 142 9.91 -13.62 1.15
CA SER A 142 9.62 -13.39 -0.27
C SER A 142 8.12 -13.49 -0.57
N SER A 143 7.51 -14.57 -0.09
CA SER A 143 6.14 -14.98 -0.46
C SER A 143 5.22 -15.23 0.74
N PHE A 144 5.74 -15.22 1.97
CA PHE A 144 4.98 -15.50 3.20
C PHE A 144 5.62 -14.76 4.39
N GLY A 145 4.92 -14.75 5.53
CA GLY A 145 5.30 -13.97 6.71
C GLY A 145 5.70 -14.82 7.91
N TYR A 146 6.45 -14.18 8.82
CA TYR A 146 6.81 -14.66 10.14
C TYR A 146 6.38 -13.63 11.17
N GLY A 147 5.20 -13.77 11.77
CA GLY A 147 4.64 -12.75 12.64
C GLY A 147 3.49 -13.21 13.53
N ASN A 148 2.81 -12.22 14.10
CA ASN A 148 1.64 -12.39 14.95
C ASN A 148 0.49 -11.51 14.45
N TYR A 149 -0.69 -11.76 15.00
CA TYR A 149 -1.90 -11.04 14.67
C TYR A 149 -2.34 -10.18 15.84
N TYR A 150 -2.77 -8.97 15.57
CA TYR A 150 -3.04 -7.95 16.57
C TYR A 150 -4.49 -7.49 16.47
N MET A 151 -5.11 -7.22 17.62
CA MET A 151 -6.45 -6.67 17.74
C MET A 151 -6.40 -5.39 18.57
N LEU A 152 -6.69 -4.25 17.94
CA LEU A 152 -6.78 -2.94 18.61
C LEU A 152 -8.24 -2.55 18.79
N ASP A 153 -8.59 -2.02 19.96
CA ASP A 153 -9.93 -1.47 20.19
C ASP A 153 -10.10 -0.06 19.58
N SER A 154 -11.27 0.55 19.81
CA SER A 154 -11.58 1.93 19.38
C SER A 154 -10.62 2.99 19.91
N SER A 155 -9.89 2.71 20.99
CA SER A 155 -8.86 3.59 21.57
C SER A 155 -7.47 3.35 21.00
N TYR A 156 -7.36 2.48 19.98
CA TYR A 156 -6.12 2.04 19.33
C TYR A 156 -5.14 1.35 20.29
N GLN A 157 -5.66 0.77 21.38
CA GLN A 157 -4.87 -0.01 22.32
C GLN A 157 -4.97 -1.49 21.97
N GLU A 158 -3.83 -2.18 22.02
CA GLU A 158 -3.77 -3.62 21.85
C GLU A 158 -4.52 -4.32 22.97
N ARG A 159 -5.51 -5.13 22.60
CA ARG A 159 -6.31 -5.94 23.53
C ARG A 159 -5.99 -7.42 23.43
N TYR A 160 -5.73 -7.88 22.22
CA TYR A 160 -5.39 -9.28 21.96
C TYR A 160 -4.24 -9.38 20.97
N GLN A 161 -3.45 -10.42 21.18
CA GLN A 161 -2.44 -10.88 20.25
C GLN A 161 -2.66 -12.38 20.04
N VAL A 162 -2.74 -12.81 18.79
CA VAL A 162 -2.88 -14.22 18.40
C VAL A 162 -1.59 -14.68 17.73
N SER A 163 -1.13 -15.88 18.09
CA SER A 163 0.07 -16.52 17.52
C SER A 163 -0.27 -17.91 17.02
N ALA A 164 0.55 -18.42 16.10
CA ALA A 164 0.50 -19.82 15.70
C ALA A 164 0.83 -20.75 16.87
N VAL A 165 0.17 -21.93 16.91
CA VAL A 165 0.36 -22.92 17.97
C VAL A 165 1.17 -24.10 17.45
N GLY A 166 2.29 -24.41 18.08
CA GLY A 166 3.15 -25.54 17.71
C GLY A 166 4.63 -25.14 17.66
N GLU A 167 5.51 -26.09 17.89
CA GLU A 167 6.95 -25.82 17.94
C GLU A 167 7.47 -25.31 16.59
N GLY A 168 8.11 -24.14 16.59
CA GLY A 168 8.71 -23.54 15.40
C GLY A 168 7.72 -22.89 14.41
N LEU A 169 6.40 -23.00 14.64
CA LEU A 169 5.39 -22.39 13.78
C LEU A 169 5.22 -20.90 14.09
N GLN A 170 4.93 -20.11 13.05
CA GLN A 170 4.67 -18.67 13.16
C GLN A 170 3.48 -18.30 12.27
N GLY A 171 2.77 -17.23 12.65
CA GLY A 171 1.64 -16.73 11.88
C GLY A 171 2.11 -16.15 10.56
N ASP A 172 1.52 -16.61 9.47
CA ASP A 172 1.79 -16.11 8.14
C ASP A 172 0.97 -14.84 7.83
N LEU A 173 1.43 -14.05 6.86
CA LEU A 173 0.88 -12.74 6.54
C LEU A 173 -0.46 -12.77 5.81
N HIS A 174 -0.93 -13.91 5.28
CA HIS A 174 -2.02 -13.91 4.30
C HIS A 174 -3.42 -13.86 4.91
N GLU A 175 -3.65 -14.46 6.08
CA GLU A 175 -5.00 -14.51 6.66
C GLU A 175 -5.06 -14.33 8.17
N PHE A 176 -6.01 -13.50 8.59
CA PHE A 176 -6.47 -13.38 9.96
C PHE A 176 -7.97 -13.11 9.96
N THR A 177 -8.78 -14.13 10.22
CA THR A 177 -10.24 -13.99 10.21
C THR A 177 -10.82 -14.47 11.52
N ILE A 178 -11.66 -13.66 12.16
CA ILE A 178 -12.41 -14.03 13.36
C ILE A 178 -13.67 -14.77 12.92
N THR A 179 -13.87 -15.97 13.46
CA THR A 179 -15.06 -16.78 13.16
C THR A 179 -16.27 -16.28 13.95
N LYS A 180 -17.47 -16.68 13.53
CA LYS A 180 -18.71 -16.40 14.27
C LYS A 180 -18.71 -17.00 15.68
N ASP A 181 -17.91 -18.04 15.92
CA ASP A 181 -17.74 -18.68 17.23
C ASP A 181 -16.76 -17.93 18.16
N GLY A 182 -16.10 -16.87 17.67
CA GLY A 182 -15.12 -16.09 18.43
C GLY A 182 -13.72 -16.72 18.47
N SER A 183 -13.40 -17.62 17.55
CA SER A 183 -12.03 -18.12 17.35
C SER A 183 -11.33 -17.35 16.22
N ALA A 184 -10.02 -17.49 16.10
CA ALA A 184 -9.22 -16.90 15.04
C ALA A 184 -8.75 -17.97 14.04
N LEU A 185 -8.95 -17.70 12.76
CA LEU A 185 -8.34 -18.44 11.66
C LEU A 185 -7.07 -17.74 11.19
N ILE A 186 -6.00 -18.53 11.12
CA ILE A 186 -4.66 -18.06 10.76
C ILE A 186 -4.00 -19.02 9.77
N THR A 187 -3.22 -18.50 8.83
CA THR A 187 -2.40 -19.31 7.91
C THR A 187 -0.99 -19.50 8.46
N ILE A 188 -0.33 -20.59 8.03
CA ILE A 188 1.04 -20.92 8.42
C ILE A 188 1.77 -21.56 7.23
N TYR A 189 3.02 -21.15 7.04
CA TYR A 189 3.95 -21.74 6.08
C TYR A 189 5.08 -22.42 6.84
N ASN A 190 5.09 -23.75 6.82
CA ASN A 190 6.09 -24.56 7.50
C ASN A 190 7.03 -25.20 6.48
N VAL A 191 8.33 -24.93 6.56
CA VAL A 191 9.32 -25.55 5.67
C VAL A 191 9.51 -27.01 6.07
N THR A 192 9.21 -27.94 5.17
CA THR A 192 9.15 -29.38 5.48
C THR A 192 9.76 -30.19 4.35
N GLN A 193 10.39 -31.33 4.67
CA GLN A 193 10.86 -32.27 3.66
C GLN A 193 9.74 -33.20 3.21
N THR A 194 9.65 -33.47 1.90
CA THR A 194 8.70 -34.41 1.31
C THR A 194 9.31 -35.11 0.09
N ASP A 195 8.71 -36.23 -0.32
CA ASP A 195 9.14 -36.94 -1.52
C ASP A 195 8.80 -36.14 -2.78
N MET A 196 9.85 -35.66 -3.46
CA MET A 196 9.74 -34.92 -4.72
C MET A 196 10.21 -35.73 -5.94
N THR A 197 10.37 -37.05 -5.82
CA THR A 197 10.83 -37.90 -6.93
C THR A 197 9.90 -37.86 -8.14
N ALA A 198 8.59 -37.67 -7.94
CA ALA A 198 7.61 -37.48 -9.02
C ALA A 198 7.92 -36.26 -9.91
N MET A 199 8.56 -35.23 -9.36
CA MET A 199 9.07 -34.06 -10.10
C MET A 199 10.48 -34.26 -10.67
N ARG A 200 11.06 -35.46 -10.52
CA ARG A 200 12.48 -35.75 -10.81
C ARG A 200 13.45 -34.91 -9.96
N ARG A 201 13.08 -34.69 -8.70
CA ARG A 201 13.86 -34.00 -7.66
C ARG A 201 14.24 -34.98 -6.53
N PRO A 202 15.02 -34.56 -5.50
CA PRO A 202 15.40 -35.45 -4.39
C PRO A 202 14.19 -36.06 -3.67
N ALA A 203 14.37 -37.24 -3.09
CA ALA A 203 13.35 -37.92 -2.29
C ALA A 203 13.11 -37.26 -0.92
N ASP A 204 14.01 -36.37 -0.51
CA ASP A 204 13.98 -35.57 0.71
C ASP A 204 14.00 -34.06 0.36
N GLY A 205 13.26 -33.70 -0.70
CA GLY A 205 13.18 -32.33 -1.18
C GLY A 205 12.39 -31.41 -0.24
N TRP A 206 12.62 -30.11 -0.34
CA TRP A 206 12.06 -29.11 0.57
C TRP A 206 10.83 -28.42 -0.01
N VAL A 207 9.76 -28.31 0.75
CA VAL A 207 8.53 -27.59 0.36
C VAL A 207 8.09 -26.60 1.43
N ASN A 208 7.36 -25.58 1.01
CA ASN A 208 6.52 -24.84 1.95
C ASN A 208 5.25 -25.67 2.17
N ASN A 209 5.19 -26.38 3.29
CA ASN A 209 3.95 -26.99 3.73
C ASN A 209 3.00 -25.91 4.23
N ASN A 210 1.77 -25.92 3.71
CA ASN A 210 0.78 -24.90 3.98
C ASN A 210 -0.25 -25.46 4.96
N LEU A 211 -0.47 -24.75 6.06
CA LEU A 211 -1.41 -25.11 7.10
C LEU A 211 -2.37 -23.94 7.34
N PHE A 212 -3.52 -24.22 7.93
CA PHE A 212 -4.25 -23.22 8.69
C PHE A 212 -4.61 -23.76 10.07
N GLN A 213 -4.78 -22.85 11.03
CA GLN A 213 -5.21 -23.17 12.37
C GLN A 213 -6.45 -22.36 12.74
N GLU A 214 -7.35 -22.98 13.49
CA GLU A 214 -8.36 -22.30 14.29
C GLU A 214 -7.86 -22.26 15.75
N VAL A 215 -7.75 -21.06 16.30
CA VAL A 215 -7.15 -20.80 17.62
C VAL A 215 -8.15 -20.03 18.48
N ASP A 216 -8.29 -20.43 19.74
CA ASP A 216 -9.04 -19.66 20.73
C ASP A 216 -8.29 -18.37 21.07
N ILE A 217 -8.92 -17.21 20.85
CA ILE A 217 -8.28 -15.89 20.95
C ILE A 217 -7.83 -15.57 22.38
N GLU A 218 -8.59 -15.99 23.40
CA GLU A 218 -8.31 -15.66 24.80
C GLU A 218 -7.25 -16.57 25.42
N THR A 219 -7.30 -17.86 25.11
CA THR A 219 -6.46 -18.87 25.75
C THR A 219 -5.25 -19.25 24.91
N GLY A 220 -5.23 -18.92 23.62
CA GLY A 220 -4.21 -19.36 22.67
C GLY A 220 -4.25 -20.85 22.38
N LYS A 221 -5.36 -21.53 22.71
CA LYS A 221 -5.50 -22.97 22.51
C LYS A 221 -5.79 -23.30 21.05
N LEU A 222 -5.09 -24.27 20.49
CA LEU A 222 -5.41 -24.85 19.18
C LEU A 222 -6.75 -25.60 19.25
N LEU A 223 -7.69 -25.21 18.39
CA LEU A 223 -9.00 -25.84 18.25
C LEU A 223 -9.02 -26.80 17.06
N PHE A 224 -8.42 -26.39 15.93
CA PHE A 224 -8.34 -27.18 14.72
C PHE A 224 -7.06 -26.86 13.94
N GLN A 225 -6.50 -27.84 13.24
CA GLN A 225 -5.40 -27.65 12.30
C GLN A 225 -5.62 -28.50 11.06
N TRP A 226 -5.41 -27.90 9.90
CA TRP A 226 -5.44 -28.58 8.61
C TRP A 226 -4.09 -28.48 7.91
N ASN A 227 -3.73 -29.50 7.14
CA ASN A 227 -2.43 -29.65 6.51
C ASN A 227 -2.55 -30.05 5.04
N ALA A 228 -2.07 -29.20 4.13
CA ALA A 228 -2.23 -29.41 2.69
C ALA A 228 -1.61 -30.72 2.18
N LEU A 229 -0.47 -31.15 2.76
CA LEU A 229 0.22 -32.37 2.33
C LEU A 229 -0.58 -33.65 2.61
N ASP A 230 -1.57 -33.61 3.51
CA ASP A 230 -2.40 -34.78 3.83
C ASP A 230 -3.49 -35.02 2.75
N HIS A 231 -3.77 -34.01 1.91
CA HIS A 231 -4.91 -34.04 0.99
C HIS A 231 -4.55 -33.82 -0.49
N PHE A 232 -3.46 -33.11 -0.77
CA PHE A 232 -3.05 -32.75 -2.14
C PHE A 232 -1.65 -33.23 -2.47
N SER A 233 -1.42 -33.49 -3.75
CA SER A 233 -0.09 -33.80 -4.25
C SER A 233 0.63 -32.52 -4.65
N ILE A 234 1.93 -32.45 -4.38
CA ILE A 234 2.79 -31.39 -4.90
C ILE A 234 2.74 -31.29 -6.44
N MET A 235 2.36 -32.39 -7.13
CA MET A 235 2.20 -32.44 -8.58
C MET A 235 0.94 -31.73 -9.09
N ASP A 236 -0.01 -31.40 -8.22
CA ASP A 236 -1.21 -30.66 -8.60
C ASP A 236 -0.90 -29.18 -8.91
N SER A 237 0.29 -28.70 -8.52
CA SER A 237 0.72 -27.31 -8.66
C SER A 237 0.93 -26.88 -10.11
N PHE A 238 0.38 -25.71 -10.45
CA PHE A 238 0.69 -25.00 -11.69
C PHE A 238 1.98 -24.19 -11.59
N TYR A 239 2.46 -23.91 -10.37
CA TYR A 239 3.67 -23.13 -10.18
C TYR A 239 4.91 -23.94 -10.54
N THR A 240 5.84 -23.34 -11.28
CA THR A 240 7.10 -23.99 -11.64
C THR A 240 8.29 -23.13 -11.25
N HIS A 241 9.24 -23.73 -10.53
CA HIS A 241 10.50 -23.07 -10.23
C HIS A 241 11.66 -24.08 -10.35
N PRO A 242 12.56 -23.94 -11.35
CA PRO A 242 13.53 -24.98 -11.67
C PRO A 242 14.48 -25.28 -10.51
N LEU A 243 14.80 -24.29 -9.67
CA LEU A 243 15.74 -24.44 -8.56
C LEU A 243 15.09 -24.73 -7.20
N ALA A 244 13.76 -24.75 -7.10
CA ALA A 244 13.10 -24.87 -5.80
C ALA A 244 13.02 -26.31 -5.30
N GLY A 245 13.08 -26.51 -4.00
CA GLY A 245 12.97 -27.80 -3.33
C GLY A 245 14.23 -28.67 -3.32
N TYR A 246 15.36 -28.17 -3.84
CA TYR A 246 16.66 -28.82 -3.64
C TYR A 246 17.31 -28.47 -2.29
N TRP A 247 16.99 -27.29 -1.74
CA TRP A 247 17.58 -26.77 -0.50
C TRP A 247 16.50 -26.12 0.37
N GLU A 248 16.69 -26.20 1.69
CA GLU A 248 15.78 -25.59 2.69
C GLU A 248 15.59 -24.09 2.49
N SER A 249 16.63 -23.38 2.04
CA SER A 249 16.58 -21.94 1.79
C SER A 249 15.79 -21.53 0.54
N ILE A 250 15.44 -22.48 -0.33
CA ILE A 250 14.61 -22.26 -1.52
C ILE A 250 13.60 -23.41 -1.61
N PRO A 251 12.66 -23.50 -0.66
CA PRO A 251 11.65 -24.55 -0.66
C PRO A 251 10.70 -24.36 -1.84
N PHE A 252 10.12 -25.45 -2.34
CA PHE A 252 9.12 -25.38 -3.39
C PHE A 252 7.76 -24.97 -2.81
N ASP A 253 7.31 -23.78 -3.21
CA ASP A 253 6.03 -23.22 -2.86
C ASP A 253 4.95 -23.79 -3.78
N TRP A 254 4.35 -24.92 -3.41
CA TRP A 254 3.51 -25.71 -4.31
C TRP A 254 2.00 -25.45 -4.14
N PHE A 255 1.56 -25.11 -2.93
CA PHE A 255 0.16 -24.91 -2.57
C PHE A 255 -0.20 -23.43 -2.43
N HIS A 256 0.55 -22.70 -1.60
CA HIS A 256 0.39 -21.26 -1.38
C HIS A 256 -1.05 -20.87 -0.96
N ILE A 257 -1.39 -21.15 0.30
CA ILE A 257 -2.67 -20.74 0.89
C ILE A 257 -2.67 -19.23 1.12
N ASN A 258 -3.74 -18.55 0.70
CA ASN A 258 -3.81 -17.08 0.82
C ASN A 258 -5.14 -16.52 1.36
N SER A 259 -6.14 -17.37 1.55
CA SER A 259 -7.31 -17.07 2.35
C SER A 259 -7.88 -18.32 2.98
N VAL A 260 -8.50 -18.15 4.15
CA VAL A 260 -9.34 -19.14 4.82
C VAL A 260 -10.51 -18.43 5.48
N GLU A 261 -11.69 -19.06 5.40
CA GLU A 261 -12.93 -18.62 6.02
C GLU A 261 -13.67 -19.85 6.57
N LYS A 262 -14.30 -19.72 7.74
CA LYS A 262 -15.21 -20.73 8.30
C LYS A 262 -16.63 -20.34 7.96
N ASP A 263 -17.38 -21.28 7.41
CA ASP A 263 -18.77 -21.09 7.03
C ASP A 263 -19.73 -21.37 8.20
N ASP A 264 -21.03 -21.21 7.96
CA ASP A 264 -22.06 -21.32 9.00
C ASP A 264 -22.35 -22.76 9.40
N HIS A 265 -21.87 -23.73 8.60
CA HIS A 265 -21.92 -25.16 8.88
C HIS A 265 -20.67 -25.65 9.63
N GLY A 266 -19.71 -24.76 9.88
CA GLY A 266 -18.44 -25.05 10.54
C GLY A 266 -17.36 -25.59 9.60
N ASP A 267 -17.62 -25.69 8.30
CA ASP A 267 -16.67 -26.13 7.28
C ASP A 267 -15.83 -24.94 6.78
N TYR A 268 -14.67 -25.20 6.18
CA TYR A 268 -13.75 -24.15 5.73
C TYR A 268 -13.76 -23.96 4.22
N LEU A 269 -13.66 -22.72 3.76
CA LEU A 269 -13.32 -22.36 2.38
C LEU A 269 -11.88 -21.84 2.37
N ILE A 270 -11.01 -22.46 1.56
CA ILE A 270 -9.62 -22.05 1.40
C ILE A 270 -9.32 -21.68 -0.05
N SER A 271 -8.46 -20.69 -0.24
CA SER A 271 -7.90 -20.35 -1.55
C SER A 271 -6.45 -20.78 -1.63
N SER A 272 -6.14 -21.56 -2.68
CA SER A 272 -4.78 -21.96 -3.03
C SER A 272 -4.36 -21.29 -4.33
N ARG A 273 -3.40 -20.37 -4.23
CA ARG A 273 -2.88 -19.61 -5.37
C ARG A 273 -2.23 -20.52 -6.41
N HIS A 274 -1.44 -21.50 -5.98
CA HIS A 274 -0.62 -22.31 -6.88
C HIS A 274 -1.32 -23.56 -7.39
N LEU A 275 -2.49 -23.91 -6.83
CA LEU A 275 -3.39 -24.89 -7.43
C LEU A 275 -4.47 -24.25 -8.32
N ASN A 276 -4.53 -22.91 -8.43
CA ASN A 276 -5.58 -22.18 -9.13
C ASN A 276 -6.99 -22.60 -8.69
N SER A 277 -7.19 -22.77 -7.37
CA SER A 277 -8.39 -23.43 -6.84
C SER A 277 -8.94 -22.80 -5.56
N LEU A 278 -10.27 -22.78 -5.44
CA LEU A 278 -10.98 -22.66 -4.17
C LEU A 278 -11.40 -24.05 -3.70
N ILE A 279 -11.21 -24.36 -2.42
CA ILE A 279 -11.38 -25.70 -1.87
C ILE A 279 -12.26 -25.62 -0.63
N LYS A 280 -13.27 -26.49 -0.57
CA LYS A 280 -14.10 -26.69 0.61
C LYS A 280 -13.57 -27.85 1.44
N VAL A 281 -13.36 -27.62 2.72
CA VAL A 281 -12.84 -28.60 3.68
C VAL A 281 -13.85 -28.83 4.78
N ASN A 282 -14.12 -30.09 5.11
CA ASN A 282 -15.02 -30.43 6.21
C ASN A 282 -14.40 -30.02 7.55
N GLY A 283 -15.16 -29.29 8.37
CA GLY A 283 -14.68 -28.71 9.61
C GLY A 283 -14.46 -29.71 10.74
N THR A 284 -15.00 -30.93 10.61
CA THR A 284 -14.86 -31.99 11.62
C THR A 284 -13.80 -33.00 11.23
N THR A 285 -13.79 -33.47 9.98
CA THR A 285 -12.88 -34.53 9.52
C THR A 285 -11.61 -33.98 8.86
N GLY A 286 -11.64 -32.74 8.37
CA GLY A 286 -10.56 -32.18 7.54
C GLY A 286 -10.57 -32.66 6.09
N ASP A 287 -11.54 -33.49 5.69
CA ASP A 287 -11.61 -34.00 4.32
C ASP A 287 -11.99 -32.90 3.31
N VAL A 288 -11.45 -33.01 2.10
CA VAL A 288 -11.86 -32.12 0.99
C VAL A 288 -13.25 -32.54 0.50
N VAL A 289 -14.20 -31.61 0.56
CA VAL A 289 -15.60 -31.81 0.12
C VAL A 289 -15.73 -31.58 -1.38
N TRP A 290 -15.18 -30.47 -1.87
CA TRP A 290 -15.12 -30.15 -3.29
C TRP A 290 -13.99 -29.15 -3.58
N THR A 291 -13.59 -29.09 -4.85
CA THR A 291 -12.64 -28.12 -5.41
C THR A 291 -13.27 -27.43 -6.61
N LEU A 292 -13.19 -26.09 -6.65
CA LEU A 292 -13.57 -25.24 -7.77
C LEU A 292 -12.30 -24.71 -8.44
N GLY A 293 -12.15 -24.97 -9.74
CA GLY A 293 -10.96 -24.59 -10.51
C GLY A 293 -9.82 -25.61 -10.43
N GLY A 294 -8.71 -25.28 -11.09
CA GLY A 294 -7.48 -26.08 -11.10
C GLY A 294 -7.61 -27.48 -11.70
N THR A 295 -6.63 -28.34 -11.41
CA THR A 295 -6.53 -29.71 -11.94
C THR A 295 -7.56 -30.67 -11.36
N ARG A 296 -8.10 -30.35 -10.18
CA ARG A 296 -9.06 -31.20 -9.43
C ARG A 296 -10.48 -30.64 -9.39
N ASN A 297 -10.82 -29.75 -10.33
CA ASN A 297 -12.14 -29.13 -10.42
C ASN A 297 -13.28 -30.15 -10.43
N ASN A 298 -14.32 -29.94 -9.60
CA ASN A 298 -15.52 -30.76 -9.58
C ASN A 298 -16.69 -30.18 -10.37
N PHE A 299 -16.64 -28.90 -10.75
CA PHE A 299 -17.81 -28.18 -11.27
C PHE A 299 -17.81 -28.07 -12.79
N THR A 300 -18.97 -28.29 -13.41
CA THR A 300 -19.20 -27.94 -14.82
C THR A 300 -19.49 -26.45 -14.94
N ASP A 301 -18.66 -25.74 -15.70
CA ASP A 301 -18.86 -24.31 -15.95
C ASP A 301 -19.98 -24.07 -16.97
N ILE A 302 -21.04 -23.38 -16.56
CA ILE A 302 -22.19 -23.01 -17.41
C ILE A 302 -22.15 -21.55 -17.86
N SER A 303 -20.98 -20.91 -17.75
CA SER A 303 -20.67 -19.53 -18.14
C SER A 303 -19.48 -19.45 -19.09
N SER A 304 -19.32 -20.46 -19.96
CA SER A 304 -18.26 -20.52 -20.98
C SER A 304 -16.83 -20.53 -20.42
N GLY A 305 -16.62 -21.05 -19.21
CA GLY A 305 -15.31 -21.16 -18.56
C GLY A 305 -14.99 -20.01 -17.60
N GLU A 306 -15.75 -18.92 -17.62
CA GLU A 306 -15.45 -17.73 -16.81
C GLU A 306 -15.63 -17.94 -15.29
N ALA A 307 -16.32 -18.99 -14.83
CA ALA A 307 -16.45 -19.30 -13.41
C ALA A 307 -15.28 -20.14 -12.87
N THR A 308 -14.60 -20.89 -13.73
CA THR A 308 -13.61 -21.90 -13.33
C THR A 308 -12.19 -21.61 -13.84
N SER A 309 -12.03 -20.62 -14.71
CA SER A 309 -10.75 -20.28 -15.35
C SER A 309 -9.89 -19.25 -14.59
N PHE A 310 -10.27 -18.86 -13.37
CA PHE A 310 -9.44 -17.95 -12.58
C PHE A 310 -8.10 -18.62 -12.25
N SER A 311 -7.03 -17.82 -12.12
CA SER A 311 -5.72 -18.35 -11.78
C SER A 311 -4.93 -17.40 -10.90
N TRP A 312 -4.03 -17.99 -10.10
CA TRP A 312 -3.17 -17.27 -9.15
C TRP A 312 -3.96 -16.41 -8.16
N GLN A 313 -5.21 -16.80 -7.92
CA GLN A 313 -6.25 -15.99 -7.29
C GLN A 313 -6.00 -15.76 -5.81
N HIS A 314 -6.58 -14.69 -5.27
CA HIS A 314 -6.59 -14.34 -3.86
C HIS A 314 -8.01 -14.13 -3.35
N ASP A 315 -8.15 -14.16 -2.02
CA ASP A 315 -9.33 -13.70 -1.30
C ASP A 315 -10.64 -14.37 -1.76
N GLY A 316 -10.63 -15.69 -1.83
CA GLY A 316 -11.87 -16.47 -1.98
C GLY A 316 -12.74 -16.35 -0.74
N ARG A 317 -13.95 -15.81 -0.89
CA ARG A 317 -14.89 -15.52 0.20
C ARG A 317 -16.30 -15.96 -0.13
N TRP A 318 -17.04 -16.40 0.88
CA TRP A 318 -18.49 -16.53 0.75
C TRP A 318 -19.14 -15.15 0.72
N LEU A 319 -20.08 -14.97 -0.20
CA LEU A 319 -21.03 -13.86 -0.17
C LEU A 319 -22.36 -14.32 0.41
N ASP A 320 -22.85 -15.46 -0.09
CA ASP A 320 -24.11 -16.07 0.33
C ASP A 320 -23.95 -17.59 0.23
N GLN A 321 -23.90 -18.26 1.37
CA GLN A 321 -23.70 -19.71 1.45
C GLN A 321 -24.94 -20.48 0.99
N ASP A 322 -26.14 -19.96 1.25
CA ASP A 322 -27.41 -20.62 0.91
C ASP A 322 -27.62 -20.62 -0.62
N GLN A 323 -27.25 -19.52 -1.27
CA GLN A 323 -27.30 -19.41 -2.74
C GLN A 323 -26.04 -19.93 -3.43
N GLY A 324 -25.02 -20.34 -2.67
CA GLY A 324 -23.74 -20.80 -3.20
C GLY A 324 -22.96 -19.69 -3.93
N THR A 325 -23.10 -18.43 -3.53
CA THR A 325 -22.41 -17.29 -4.15
C THR A 325 -21.13 -16.96 -3.41
N LEU A 326 -20.03 -16.84 -4.16
CA LEU A 326 -18.70 -16.51 -3.66
C LEU A 326 -18.05 -15.41 -4.50
N THR A 327 -17.09 -14.72 -3.91
CA THR A 327 -16.23 -13.75 -4.61
C THR A 327 -14.79 -14.22 -4.61
N VAL A 328 -14.05 -13.83 -5.64
CA VAL A 328 -12.63 -14.14 -5.79
C VAL A 328 -11.91 -13.04 -6.56
N PHE A 329 -10.72 -12.67 -6.12
CA PHE A 329 -9.83 -11.81 -6.88
C PHE A 329 -8.95 -12.65 -7.80
N ASP A 330 -9.25 -12.65 -9.09
CA ASP A 330 -8.52 -13.37 -10.13
C ASP A 330 -7.32 -12.54 -10.62
N ASN A 331 -6.14 -12.89 -10.13
CA ASN A 331 -4.91 -12.23 -10.51
C ASN A 331 -4.56 -12.47 -11.98
N SER A 332 -4.74 -13.71 -12.48
CA SER A 332 -4.32 -14.16 -13.82
C SER A 332 -2.84 -13.86 -14.17
N ASP A 333 -2.04 -13.60 -13.15
CA ASP A 333 -0.63 -13.21 -13.23
C ASP A 333 0.10 -13.69 -11.97
N ALA A 334 1.22 -14.37 -12.16
CA ALA A 334 2.16 -14.75 -11.12
C ALA A 334 3.62 -14.39 -11.49
N GLY A 335 3.80 -13.46 -12.43
CA GLY A 335 5.09 -12.97 -12.88
C GLY A 335 5.39 -13.28 -14.35
N PRO A 336 6.61 -13.00 -14.83
CA PRO A 336 6.93 -13.03 -16.27
C PRO A 336 6.83 -14.41 -16.92
N LEU A 337 6.88 -15.49 -16.12
CA LEU A 337 6.77 -16.87 -16.61
C LEU A 337 5.35 -17.44 -16.51
N HIS A 338 4.44 -16.75 -15.82
CA HIS A 338 3.10 -17.25 -15.47
C HIS A 338 2.09 -16.11 -15.67
N LEU A 339 1.67 -15.91 -16.92
CA LEU A 339 0.76 -14.84 -17.32
C LEU A 339 -0.37 -15.43 -18.17
N ASP A 340 -1.57 -15.45 -17.62
CA ASP A 340 -2.73 -16.11 -18.22
C ASP A 340 -3.71 -15.10 -18.85
N ALA A 341 -3.67 -13.83 -18.41
CA ALA A 341 -4.48 -12.74 -18.99
C ALA A 341 -3.73 -11.40 -19.05
N SER A 342 -4.26 -10.43 -19.80
CA SER A 342 -3.66 -9.09 -19.92
C SER A 342 -3.82 -8.22 -18.66
N TYR A 343 -4.81 -8.52 -17.82
CA TYR A 343 -5.16 -7.76 -16.62
C TYR A 343 -5.88 -8.67 -15.61
N SER A 344 -5.92 -8.24 -14.35
CA SER A 344 -6.59 -8.96 -13.26
C SER A 344 -8.07 -8.60 -13.21
N THR A 345 -8.90 -9.41 -12.57
CA THR A 345 -10.34 -9.15 -12.44
C THR A 345 -10.85 -9.57 -11.07
N ALA A 346 -11.88 -8.90 -10.56
CA ALA A 346 -12.69 -9.47 -9.48
C ALA A 346 -13.87 -10.23 -10.09
N ARG A 347 -14.22 -11.38 -9.53
CA ARG A 347 -15.30 -12.24 -10.03
C ARG A 347 -16.27 -12.58 -8.90
N MET A 348 -17.55 -12.57 -9.24
CA MET A 348 -18.62 -13.12 -8.41
C MET A 348 -19.17 -14.36 -9.11
N ILE A 349 -19.10 -15.50 -8.41
CA ILE A 349 -19.41 -16.82 -8.96
C ILE A 349 -20.49 -17.45 -8.11
N GLN A 350 -21.46 -18.08 -8.77
CA GLN A 350 -22.43 -18.95 -8.13
C GLN A 350 -22.08 -20.41 -8.39
N ILE A 351 -22.11 -21.23 -7.36
CA ILE A 351 -21.96 -22.68 -7.46
C ILE A 351 -23.24 -23.38 -7.00
N ASN A 352 -23.54 -24.51 -7.64
CA ASN A 352 -24.57 -25.45 -7.22
C ASN A 352 -23.87 -26.76 -6.86
N THR A 353 -23.91 -27.14 -5.60
CA THR A 353 -23.27 -28.35 -5.07
C THR A 353 -24.13 -29.61 -5.20
N THR A 354 -25.38 -29.49 -5.66
CA THR A 354 -26.24 -30.63 -6.01
C THR A 354 -25.96 -31.10 -7.43
N ASP A 355 -25.94 -30.16 -8.38
CA ASP A 355 -25.70 -30.44 -9.80
C ASP A 355 -24.22 -30.32 -10.19
N TYR A 356 -23.37 -29.85 -9.27
CA TYR A 356 -21.96 -29.54 -9.50
C TYR A 356 -21.75 -28.64 -10.72
N THR A 357 -22.45 -27.50 -10.74
CA THR A 357 -22.29 -26.46 -11.78
C THR A 357 -21.75 -25.16 -11.20
N ALA A 358 -21.00 -24.41 -11.98
CA ALA A 358 -20.50 -23.07 -11.62
C ALA A 358 -20.85 -22.05 -12.71
N GLN A 359 -21.25 -20.85 -12.30
CA GLN A 359 -21.64 -19.76 -13.19
C GLN A 359 -21.02 -18.43 -12.73
N LEU A 360 -20.39 -17.70 -13.66
CA LEU A 360 -20.02 -16.32 -13.41
C LEU A 360 -21.29 -15.46 -13.40
N LEU A 361 -21.52 -14.76 -12.29
CA LEU A 361 -22.59 -13.76 -12.18
C LEU A 361 -22.10 -12.40 -12.69
N HIS A 362 -20.98 -11.92 -12.14
CA HIS A 362 -20.43 -10.61 -12.44
C HIS A 362 -18.91 -10.62 -12.48
N LYS A 363 -18.35 -9.73 -13.29
CA LYS A 363 -16.91 -9.50 -13.48
C LYS A 363 -16.63 -8.02 -13.40
N TYR A 364 -15.65 -7.64 -12.60
CA TYR A 364 -15.30 -6.25 -12.32
C TYR A 364 -13.89 -5.94 -12.84
N VAL A 365 -13.75 -4.83 -13.55
CA VAL A 365 -12.52 -4.45 -14.27
C VAL A 365 -12.23 -2.97 -14.01
N SER A 366 -11.01 -2.66 -13.58
CA SER A 366 -10.55 -1.27 -13.33
C SER A 366 -10.48 -0.45 -14.62
N ASP A 367 -10.51 0.89 -14.49
CA ASP A 367 -10.50 1.82 -15.62
C ASP A 367 -9.32 1.54 -16.59
N ARG A 368 -8.16 1.26 -15.99
CA ARG A 368 -6.91 1.05 -16.72
C ARG A 368 -6.50 -0.40 -16.88
N HIS A 369 -7.44 -1.34 -16.73
CA HIS A 369 -7.16 -2.77 -16.85
C HIS A 369 -5.97 -3.16 -15.97
N THR A 370 -6.05 -2.83 -14.69
CA THR A 370 -4.97 -3.03 -13.72
C THR A 370 -4.57 -4.49 -13.66
N ARG A 371 -3.25 -4.71 -13.65
CA ARG A 371 -2.64 -6.02 -13.50
C ARG A 371 -2.02 -6.12 -12.11
N ALA A 372 -2.31 -7.19 -11.40
CA ALA A 372 -1.83 -7.45 -10.04
C ALA A 372 -1.26 -8.87 -9.96
N ALA A 373 0.07 -8.99 -9.93
CA ALA A 373 0.77 -10.29 -9.92
C ALA A 373 0.58 -11.11 -8.63
N SER A 374 0.04 -10.51 -7.59
CA SER A 374 -0.27 -11.15 -6.31
C SER A 374 -1.20 -10.25 -5.50
N GLN A 375 -1.72 -10.79 -4.39
CA GLN A 375 -2.55 -10.06 -3.43
C GLN A 375 -3.89 -9.64 -4.06
N GLY A 376 -4.65 -8.82 -3.34
CA GLY A 376 -5.93 -8.29 -3.80
C GLY A 376 -7.11 -8.81 -2.98
N SER A 377 -8.23 -8.10 -3.09
CA SER A 377 -9.45 -8.37 -2.32
C SER A 377 -10.70 -7.99 -3.10
N VAL A 378 -11.79 -8.68 -2.78
CA VAL A 378 -13.13 -8.36 -3.25
C VAL A 378 -14.06 -8.31 -2.06
N GLN A 379 -14.74 -7.19 -1.87
CA GLN A 379 -15.66 -6.99 -0.76
C GLN A 379 -16.97 -6.42 -1.27
N VAL A 380 -18.06 -7.15 -1.10
CA VAL A 380 -19.41 -6.60 -1.30
C VAL A 380 -19.77 -5.79 -0.06
N LEU A 381 -20.26 -4.57 -0.25
CA LEU A 381 -20.66 -3.63 0.79
C LEU A 381 -22.19 -3.62 0.92
N PRO A 382 -22.77 -4.26 1.95
CA PRO A 382 -24.22 -4.40 2.05
C PRO A 382 -24.97 -3.07 2.26
N SER A 383 -24.31 -2.06 2.86
CA SER A 383 -24.87 -0.74 3.14
C SER A 383 -25.30 0.01 1.88
N THR A 384 -24.49 -0.09 0.83
CA THR A 384 -24.65 0.63 -0.44
C THR A 384 -24.96 -0.30 -1.60
N ASN A 385 -24.89 -1.61 -1.39
CA ASN A 385 -25.00 -2.63 -2.43
C ASN A 385 -23.99 -2.44 -3.57
N THR A 386 -22.75 -2.05 -3.21
CA THR A 386 -21.62 -1.89 -4.13
C THR A 386 -20.54 -2.94 -3.89
N VAL A 387 -19.58 -3.06 -4.80
CA VAL A 387 -18.44 -3.98 -4.69
C VAL A 387 -17.14 -3.19 -4.67
N PHE A 388 -16.42 -3.25 -3.56
CA PHE A 388 -15.10 -2.66 -3.39
C PHE A 388 -14.01 -3.69 -3.74
N VAL A 389 -13.05 -3.27 -4.57
CA VAL A 389 -11.98 -4.12 -5.08
C VAL A 389 -10.64 -3.47 -4.78
N GLY A 390 -9.80 -4.17 -4.00
CA GLY A 390 -8.40 -3.81 -3.82
C GLY A 390 -7.53 -4.53 -4.84
N TRP A 391 -6.75 -3.80 -5.64
CA TRP A 391 -5.93 -4.39 -6.71
C TRP A 391 -4.54 -4.88 -6.24
N GLY A 392 -4.44 -5.24 -4.96
CA GLY A 392 -3.31 -5.95 -4.37
C GLY A 392 -1.94 -5.32 -4.62
N HIS A 393 -1.08 -6.04 -5.35
CA HIS A 393 0.26 -5.56 -5.70
C HIS A 393 0.25 -4.25 -6.53
N SER A 394 -0.85 -3.89 -7.17
CA SER A 394 -1.01 -2.59 -7.83
C SER A 394 -1.64 -1.56 -6.89
N PRO A 395 -1.14 -0.32 -6.84
CA PRO A 395 -1.57 0.67 -5.87
C PRO A 395 -2.89 1.36 -6.22
N VAL A 396 -3.92 0.55 -6.46
CA VAL A 396 -5.23 0.94 -6.96
C VAL A 396 -6.29 0.27 -6.11
N PHE A 397 -7.39 0.98 -5.87
CA PHE A 397 -8.65 0.39 -5.41
C PHE A 397 -9.82 1.03 -6.17
N SER A 398 -10.88 0.26 -6.36
CA SER A 398 -12.04 0.66 -7.13
C SER A 398 -13.33 0.23 -6.44
N GLU A 399 -14.42 0.92 -6.73
CA GLU A 399 -15.76 0.56 -6.30
C GLU A 399 -16.67 0.45 -7.52
N PHE A 400 -17.53 -0.56 -7.52
CA PHE A 400 -18.43 -0.90 -8.60
C PHE A 400 -19.87 -0.99 -8.11
N ASP A 401 -20.83 -0.67 -8.97
CA ASP A 401 -22.20 -1.13 -8.80
C ASP A 401 -22.23 -2.68 -8.94
N ILE A 402 -23.24 -3.34 -8.37
CA ILE A 402 -23.31 -4.81 -8.31
C ILE A 402 -23.30 -5.46 -9.71
N ASP A 403 -23.73 -4.71 -10.73
CA ASP A 403 -23.80 -5.18 -12.12
C ASP A 403 -22.43 -5.21 -12.83
N GLY A 404 -21.39 -4.66 -12.23
CA GLY A 404 -20.05 -4.54 -12.82
C GLY A 404 -19.67 -3.12 -13.27
N THR A 405 -20.57 -2.14 -13.14
CA THR A 405 -20.30 -0.75 -13.54
C THR A 405 -19.32 -0.07 -12.58
N LEU A 406 -18.16 0.36 -13.08
CA LEU A 406 -17.18 1.13 -12.30
C LEU A 406 -17.78 2.49 -11.87
N ILE A 407 -17.79 2.78 -10.56
CA ILE A 407 -18.31 4.04 -10.01
C ILE A 407 -17.22 4.90 -9.35
N CYS A 408 -16.24 4.28 -8.68
CA CYS A 408 -15.07 4.97 -8.13
C CYS A 408 -13.78 4.24 -8.46
N GLU A 409 -12.70 5.00 -8.65
CA GLU A 409 -11.35 4.46 -8.72
C GLU A 409 -10.36 5.49 -8.21
N ALA A 410 -9.44 5.06 -7.36
CA ALA A 410 -8.39 5.90 -6.84
C ALA A 410 -7.06 5.17 -6.73
N HIS A 411 -5.99 5.92 -6.96
CA HIS A 411 -4.62 5.41 -7.00
C HIS A 411 -3.82 6.07 -5.90
N TYR A 412 -3.17 5.27 -5.06
CA TYR A 412 -2.28 5.77 -4.00
C TYR A 412 -0.81 5.71 -4.40
N GLY A 413 -0.50 5.22 -5.59
CA GLY A 413 0.84 5.17 -6.14
C GLY A 413 0.81 4.98 -7.66
N ALA A 414 1.99 5.03 -8.28
CA ALA A 414 2.08 5.04 -9.74
C ALA A 414 1.82 3.65 -10.35
N GLN A 415 0.67 3.47 -11.01
CA GLN A 415 0.26 2.17 -11.55
C GLN A 415 1.18 1.63 -12.65
N TYR A 416 1.70 2.45 -13.57
CA TYR A 416 2.51 1.95 -14.72
C TYR A 416 3.86 1.37 -14.31
N ILE A 417 4.30 1.63 -13.07
CA ILE A 417 5.53 1.10 -12.51
C ILE A 417 5.27 0.13 -11.35
N SER A 418 4.03 -0.34 -11.20
CA SER A 418 3.62 -1.19 -10.08
C SER A 418 4.40 -2.51 -10.02
N HIS A 419 4.88 -3.03 -11.15
CA HIS A 419 5.71 -4.24 -11.20
C HIS A 419 7.04 -4.13 -10.43
N TYR A 420 7.50 -2.92 -10.09
CA TYR A 420 8.66 -2.72 -9.21
C TYR A 420 8.31 -2.77 -7.71
N GLY A 421 7.03 -2.91 -7.34
CA GLY A 421 6.59 -2.98 -5.95
C GLY A 421 7.02 -1.75 -5.14
N ARG A 422 6.95 -0.55 -5.75
CA ARG A 422 7.34 0.70 -5.07
C ARG A 422 6.50 0.95 -3.83
N VAL A 423 5.20 0.72 -3.97
CA VAL A 423 4.21 0.72 -2.90
C VAL A 423 3.12 -0.29 -3.26
N THR A 424 2.65 -1.04 -2.26
CA THR A 424 1.61 -2.07 -2.37
C THR A 424 0.80 -2.09 -1.08
N SER A 425 -0.41 -2.63 -1.13
CA SER A 425 -1.20 -3.00 0.06
C SER A 425 -1.75 -4.38 -0.19
N TYR A 426 -1.56 -5.31 0.75
CA TYR A 426 -1.93 -6.71 0.51
C TYR A 426 -3.44 -6.88 0.26
N ARG A 427 -4.27 -6.17 1.03
CA ARG A 427 -5.68 -5.96 0.72
C ARG A 427 -5.98 -4.47 0.86
N SER A 428 -7.06 -4.05 0.20
CA SER A 428 -7.73 -2.78 0.48
C SER A 428 -9.17 -3.12 0.79
N LEU A 429 -9.66 -2.66 1.93
CA LEU A 429 -10.99 -3.00 2.44
C LEU A 429 -11.70 -1.74 2.93
N LYS A 430 -13.02 -1.80 3.04
CA LYS A 430 -13.86 -0.69 3.47
C LYS A 430 -14.79 -1.09 4.60
N ALA A 431 -14.91 -0.24 5.61
CA ALA A 431 -15.80 -0.46 6.74
C ALA A 431 -16.07 0.83 7.52
N ASP A 432 -17.13 0.81 8.33
CA ASP A 432 -17.35 1.81 9.36
C ASP A 432 -16.46 1.55 10.58
N TRP A 433 -15.95 2.61 11.18
CA TRP A 433 -15.11 2.57 12.36
C TRP A 433 -15.36 3.80 13.24
N VAL A 434 -15.50 3.57 14.55
CA VAL A 434 -15.55 4.66 15.53
C VAL A 434 -14.25 4.63 16.32
N GLY A 435 -13.42 5.64 16.14
CA GLY A 435 -12.14 5.79 16.81
C GLY A 435 -12.19 6.88 17.88
N ALA A 436 -11.75 6.53 19.08
CA ALA A 436 -11.68 7.36 20.28
C ALA A 436 -10.27 7.28 20.88
N PRO A 437 -9.25 7.86 20.23
CA PRO A 437 -7.85 7.74 20.65
C PRO A 437 -7.61 8.32 22.04
N VAL A 438 -6.74 7.67 22.81
CA VAL A 438 -6.34 8.12 24.16
C VAL A 438 -5.50 9.40 24.15
N GLU A 439 -4.74 9.62 23.07
CA GLU A 439 -3.90 10.80 22.91
C GLU A 439 -4.78 12.01 22.58
N PRO A 440 -4.52 13.20 23.16
CA PRO A 440 -5.27 14.41 22.82
C PRO A 440 -4.91 14.91 21.41
N PRO A 441 -5.76 15.76 20.81
CA PRO A 441 -5.47 16.39 19.53
C PRO A 441 -4.17 17.19 19.59
N LYS A 442 -3.42 17.22 18.48
CA LYS A 442 -2.13 17.93 18.38
C LYS A 442 -2.34 19.27 17.68
N ALA A 443 -1.70 20.31 18.22
CA ALA A 443 -1.72 21.66 17.66
C ALA A 443 -0.29 22.21 17.53
N LYS A 444 0.06 22.75 16.36
CA LYS A 444 1.39 23.31 16.06
C LYS A 444 1.27 24.63 15.32
N ILE A 445 2.14 25.58 15.66
CA ILE A 445 2.19 26.89 14.99
C ILE A 445 3.35 26.89 13.98
N GLN A 446 3.07 27.24 12.74
CA GLN A 446 4.08 27.42 11.71
C GLN A 446 3.70 28.59 10.80
N ALA A 447 4.64 29.53 10.62
CA ALA A 447 4.48 30.68 9.74
C ALA A 447 3.18 31.49 9.96
N GLY A 448 2.83 31.76 11.23
CA GLY A 448 1.66 32.57 11.60
C GLY A 448 0.30 31.84 11.46
N ARG A 449 0.33 30.52 11.28
CA ARG A 449 -0.87 29.66 11.26
C ARG A 449 -0.76 28.58 12.33
N LEU A 450 -1.90 28.22 12.92
CA LEU A 450 -2.01 27.03 13.75
C LEU A 450 -2.56 25.89 12.92
N TYR A 451 -1.95 24.72 13.02
CA TYR A 451 -2.37 23.46 12.40
C TYR A 451 -2.82 22.49 13.48
N ALA A 452 -3.96 21.86 13.27
CA ALA A 452 -4.57 20.92 14.20
C ALA A 452 -4.93 19.60 13.51
N SER A 453 -4.65 18.49 14.18
CA SER A 453 -5.08 17.15 13.76
C SER A 453 -5.30 16.24 14.97
N TRP A 454 -6.07 15.18 14.77
CA TRP A 454 -6.31 14.16 15.80
C TRP A 454 -6.31 12.77 15.16
N SER A 455 -5.16 12.09 15.20
CA SER A 455 -5.01 10.76 14.60
C SER A 455 -5.92 9.75 15.29
N GLY A 456 -6.88 9.22 14.52
CA GLY A 456 -7.84 8.21 14.95
C GLY A 456 -9.16 8.73 15.50
N ALA A 457 -9.33 10.03 15.74
CA ALA A 457 -10.62 10.55 16.20
C ALA A 457 -11.59 10.69 15.01
N THR A 458 -12.61 9.83 14.96
CA THR A 458 -13.56 9.78 13.82
C THR A 458 -14.77 10.69 14.00
N GLU A 459 -15.14 10.99 15.24
CA GLU A 459 -16.34 11.76 15.60
C GLU A 459 -16.11 13.28 15.65
N VAL A 460 -14.96 13.77 15.19
CA VAL A 460 -14.70 15.22 15.17
C VAL A 460 -15.41 15.84 13.97
N ALA A 461 -16.38 16.71 14.22
CA ALA A 461 -17.06 17.49 13.20
C ALA A 461 -16.47 18.89 13.03
N THR A 462 -16.07 19.54 14.14
CA THR A 462 -15.62 20.93 14.13
C THR A 462 -14.38 21.15 15.00
N TRP A 463 -13.61 22.18 14.63
CA TRP A 463 -12.47 22.68 15.37
C TRP A 463 -12.71 24.13 15.77
N THR A 464 -12.54 24.43 17.06
CA THR A 464 -12.59 25.79 17.61
C THR A 464 -11.21 26.24 18.02
N LEU A 465 -10.68 27.29 17.39
CA LEU A 465 -9.48 27.99 17.82
C LEU A 465 -9.80 28.79 19.07
N GLN A 466 -9.01 28.59 20.13
CA GLN A 466 -9.12 29.37 21.36
C GLN A 466 -7.81 30.09 21.66
N SER A 467 -7.92 31.25 22.31
CA SER A 467 -6.76 32.03 22.77
C SER A 467 -6.86 32.47 24.22
N ALA A 468 -5.72 32.64 24.87
CA ALA A 468 -5.61 33.17 26.23
C ALA A 468 -4.35 34.06 26.35
N ASP A 469 -4.40 35.06 27.24
CA ASP A 469 -3.22 35.83 27.61
C ASP A 469 -2.41 35.06 28.66
N SER A 470 -1.16 34.73 28.32
CA SER A 470 -0.27 33.90 29.14
C SER A 470 0.11 34.53 30.48
N TYR A 471 -0.06 35.85 30.65
CA TYR A 471 0.34 36.58 31.85
C TYR A 471 -0.79 36.82 32.85
N THR A 472 -2.04 36.71 32.41
CA THR A 472 -3.20 37.05 33.24
C THR A 472 -3.92 35.82 33.79
N ASN A 473 -3.46 34.60 33.44
CA ASN A 473 -4.19 33.34 33.70
C ASN A 473 -5.67 33.43 33.25
N ALA A 474 -5.95 34.22 32.21
CA ALA A 474 -7.29 34.34 31.67
C ALA A 474 -7.76 32.99 31.10
N PRO A 475 -9.05 32.67 31.19
CA PRO A 475 -9.59 31.48 30.53
C PRO A 475 -9.43 31.60 29.02
N PHE A 476 -9.26 30.47 28.36
CA PHE A 476 -9.29 30.40 26.90
C PHE A 476 -10.65 30.86 26.37
N ALA A 477 -10.62 31.79 25.42
CA ALA A 477 -11.78 32.33 24.74
C ALA A 477 -11.77 31.91 23.27
N ASP A 478 -12.95 31.63 22.72
CA ASP A 478 -13.13 31.25 21.32
C ASP A 478 -12.76 32.41 20.39
N VAL A 479 -12.05 32.08 19.32
CA VAL A 479 -11.53 33.03 18.33
C VAL A 479 -12.14 32.76 16.96
N ASP A 480 -12.15 31.50 16.54
CA ASP A 480 -12.59 31.06 15.23
C ASP A 480 -13.06 29.61 15.29
N VAL A 481 -13.97 29.22 14.37
CA VAL A 481 -14.54 27.87 14.30
C VAL A 481 -14.58 27.44 12.84
N VAL A 482 -14.15 26.21 12.56
CA VAL A 482 -14.14 25.64 11.21
C VAL A 482 -14.57 24.17 11.21
N ASP A 483 -15.20 23.73 10.12
CA ASP A 483 -15.57 22.33 9.92
C ASP A 483 -14.34 21.47 9.61
N LYS A 484 -14.34 20.22 10.09
CA LYS A 484 -13.29 19.24 9.78
C LYS A 484 -13.58 18.58 8.42
N ILE A 485 -12.91 19.09 7.38
CA ILE A 485 -13.03 18.56 6.00
C ILE A 485 -11.81 17.74 5.54
N ALA A 486 -10.76 17.68 6.34
CA ALA A 486 -9.52 16.95 6.07
C ALA A 486 -8.84 16.52 7.39
N PHE A 487 -7.76 15.74 7.29
CA PHE A 487 -7.00 15.29 8.47
C PHE A 487 -6.43 16.46 9.29
N GLU A 488 -5.76 17.40 8.60
CA GLU A 488 -5.14 18.57 9.22
C GLU A 488 -5.91 19.83 8.81
N THR A 489 -6.32 20.59 9.83
CA THR A 489 -7.04 21.85 9.69
C THR A 489 -6.11 22.99 10.07
N SER A 490 -6.26 24.17 9.45
CA SER A 490 -5.41 25.32 9.77
C SER A 490 -6.18 26.62 10.01
N PHE A 491 -5.70 27.40 10.97
CA PHE A 491 -6.22 28.70 11.34
C PHE A 491 -5.20 29.80 11.10
N VAL A 492 -5.66 30.97 10.68
CA VAL A 492 -4.83 32.19 10.68
C VAL A 492 -4.83 32.77 12.08
N LEU A 493 -3.65 33.00 12.66
CA LEU A 493 -3.57 33.57 14.00
C LEU A 493 -3.84 35.08 13.94
N PRO A 494 -4.79 35.60 14.74
CA PRO A 494 -5.10 37.04 14.76
C PRO A 494 -4.01 37.87 15.41
N ASP A 495 -3.26 37.28 16.34
CA ASP A 495 -2.12 37.90 17.01
C ASP A 495 -0.94 36.93 17.07
N THR A 496 0.22 37.35 16.58
CA THR A 496 1.48 36.59 16.64
C THR A 496 2.39 37.07 17.77
N ASN A 497 1.88 37.89 18.69
CA ASN A 497 2.59 38.30 19.89
C ASN A 497 2.85 37.10 20.80
N SER A 498 4.05 37.04 21.38
CA SER A 498 4.47 35.96 22.28
C SER A 498 3.69 35.88 23.60
N ARG A 499 2.76 36.82 23.84
CA ARG A 499 1.87 36.84 25.02
C ARG A 499 0.59 36.03 24.83
N THR A 500 0.23 35.73 23.59
CA THR A 500 -1.03 35.04 23.28
C THR A 500 -0.74 33.55 23.11
N GLN A 501 -1.37 32.74 23.94
CA GLN A 501 -1.35 31.29 23.82
C GLN A 501 -2.57 30.83 23.04
N TYR A 502 -2.37 29.82 22.19
CA TYR A 502 -3.44 29.23 21.39
C TYR A 502 -3.57 27.74 21.70
N ARG A 503 -4.80 27.24 21.64
CA ARG A 503 -5.12 25.81 21.61
C ARG A 503 -6.33 25.59 20.72
N VAL A 504 -6.69 24.34 20.46
CA VAL A 504 -7.94 23.99 19.78
C VAL A 504 -8.83 23.13 20.66
N ALA A 505 -10.14 23.30 20.51
CA ALA A 505 -11.15 22.36 20.99
C ALA A 505 -11.69 21.57 19.79
N ALA A 506 -11.80 20.26 19.94
CA ALA A 506 -12.46 19.38 18.98
C ALA A 506 -13.87 19.08 19.47
N SER A 507 -14.86 19.22 18.60
CA SER A 507 -16.27 18.97 18.93
C SER A 507 -16.93 18.03 17.93
N ASP A 508 -17.92 17.28 18.43
CA ASP A 508 -18.78 16.43 17.63
C ASP A 508 -19.86 17.23 16.88
N ASP A 509 -20.68 16.51 16.13
CA ASP A 509 -21.77 17.00 15.29
C ASP A 509 -22.86 17.73 16.09
N GLU A 510 -22.97 17.43 17.38
CA GLU A 510 -23.93 18.05 18.32
C GLU A 510 -23.33 19.28 19.02
N GLY A 511 -22.05 19.55 18.82
CA GLY A 511 -21.31 20.64 19.45
C GLY A 511 -20.77 20.30 20.85
N ASN A 512 -20.81 19.03 21.27
CA ASN A 512 -20.17 18.61 22.52
C ASN A 512 -18.65 18.60 22.32
N ILE A 513 -17.92 19.12 23.30
CA ILE A 513 -16.46 19.12 23.26
C ILE A 513 -15.95 17.73 23.60
N LEU A 514 -15.24 17.11 22.66
CA LEU A 514 -14.61 15.80 22.81
C LEU A 514 -13.28 15.90 23.56
N ALA A 515 -12.42 16.84 23.15
CA ALA A 515 -11.15 17.11 23.80
C ALA A 515 -10.58 18.49 23.46
N TYR A 516 -9.56 18.89 24.22
CA TYR A 516 -8.72 20.05 23.92
C TYR A 516 -7.32 19.59 23.55
N SER A 517 -6.66 20.35 22.69
CA SER A 517 -5.22 20.19 22.50
C SER A 517 -4.47 20.76 23.69
N GLU A 518 -3.22 20.31 23.85
CA GLU A 518 -2.22 21.09 24.57
C GLU A 518 -2.05 22.49 23.93
N VAL A 519 -1.45 23.42 24.67
CA VAL A 519 -1.10 24.73 24.12
C VAL A 519 -0.16 24.54 22.94
N ALA A 520 -0.52 25.15 21.81
CA ALA A 520 0.18 24.99 20.55
C ALA A 520 1.60 25.56 20.67
N THR A 521 2.57 24.78 20.18
CA THR A 521 3.99 25.17 20.18
C THR A 521 4.43 25.57 18.79
N GLU A 522 5.36 26.52 18.68
CA GLU A 522 6.01 26.83 17.40
C GLU A 522 6.87 25.65 16.93
N ASP A 523 6.73 25.33 15.64
CA ASP A 523 7.63 24.41 14.94
C ASP A 523 8.73 25.24 14.25
N PRO A 524 10.02 25.11 14.65
CA PRO A 524 11.10 25.90 14.08
C PRO A 524 11.26 25.57 12.61
N THR A 525 10.97 26.56 11.75
CA THR A 525 11.03 26.42 10.29
C THR A 525 12.34 25.78 9.83
N THR A 526 12.28 24.63 9.15
CA THR A 526 13.31 24.27 8.17
C THR A 526 12.98 25.02 6.89
N ALA A 527 13.51 26.24 6.76
CA ALA A 527 13.40 26.99 5.52
C ALA A 527 13.93 26.12 4.36
N LYS A 528 13.06 25.77 3.39
CA LYS A 528 13.50 25.12 2.16
C LYS A 528 14.55 26.03 1.50
N SER A 529 15.77 25.54 1.42
CA SER A 529 16.93 26.29 0.92
C SER A 529 16.61 26.89 -0.45
N VAL A 530 16.87 28.19 -0.65
CA VAL A 530 16.72 28.89 -1.94
C VAL A 530 17.46 28.17 -3.08
N TRP A 531 18.50 27.39 -2.75
CA TRP A 531 19.24 26.56 -3.68
C TRP A 531 18.41 25.42 -4.30
N SER A 532 17.37 24.94 -3.63
CA SER A 532 16.44 23.93 -4.17
C SER A 532 15.66 24.43 -5.39
N VAL A 533 15.45 25.75 -5.50
CA VAL A 533 14.78 26.40 -6.64
C VAL A 533 15.78 26.89 -7.68
N LEU A 534 16.96 27.37 -7.25
CA LEU A 534 17.97 27.94 -8.16
C LEU A 534 18.80 26.90 -8.93
N LEU A 535 19.07 25.72 -8.35
CA LEU A 535 19.86 24.66 -9.00
C LEU A 535 19.21 24.10 -10.29
N PRO A 536 17.89 23.81 -10.33
CA PRO A 536 17.21 23.40 -11.56
C PRO A 536 17.28 24.47 -12.66
N LEU A 537 17.12 25.75 -12.31
CA LEU A 537 17.18 26.88 -13.26
C LEU A 537 18.59 27.06 -13.85
N GLY A 538 19.65 26.88 -13.05
CA GLY A 538 21.03 26.87 -13.54
C GLY A 538 21.31 25.70 -14.51
N GLY A 539 20.67 24.55 -14.30
CA GLY A 539 20.76 23.39 -15.18
C GLY A 539 20.25 23.67 -16.60
N VAL A 540 19.13 24.37 -16.76
CA VAL A 540 18.58 24.78 -18.06
C VAL A 540 19.56 25.66 -18.84
N PHE A 541 20.18 26.64 -18.16
CA PHE A 541 21.19 27.51 -18.77
C PHE A 541 22.45 26.72 -19.17
N GLY A 542 22.86 25.76 -18.35
CA GLY A 542 23.98 24.85 -18.62
C GLY A 542 23.77 23.98 -19.86
N VAL A 543 22.54 23.50 -20.10
CA VAL A 543 22.18 22.70 -21.28
C VAL A 543 22.25 23.54 -22.55
N ILE A 544 21.72 24.77 -22.53
CA ILE A 544 21.78 25.70 -23.67
C ILE A 544 23.24 26.04 -24.00
N ALA A 545 24.04 26.36 -22.98
CA ALA A 545 25.47 26.64 -23.14
C ALA A 545 26.26 25.41 -23.62
N GLY A 546 25.95 24.21 -23.11
CA GLY A 546 26.56 22.95 -23.51
C GLY A 546 26.24 22.56 -24.95
N PHE A 547 24.97 22.69 -25.37
CA PHE A 547 24.55 22.44 -26.75
C PHE A 547 25.22 23.43 -27.71
N TRP A 548 25.33 24.69 -27.31
CA TRP A 548 26.05 25.71 -28.06
C TRP A 548 27.55 25.43 -28.17
N ALA A 549 28.19 24.99 -27.08
CA ALA A 549 29.60 24.60 -27.04
C ALA A 549 29.91 23.36 -27.91
N VAL A 550 29.07 22.32 -27.84
CA VAL A 550 29.19 21.11 -28.67
C VAL A 550 28.98 21.42 -30.15
N ARG A 551 28.00 22.26 -30.49
CA ARG A 551 27.76 22.73 -31.86
C ARG A 551 28.96 23.51 -32.42
N ARG A 552 29.60 24.37 -31.60
CA ARG A 552 30.84 25.07 -31.97
C ARG A 552 32.02 24.12 -32.16
N PHE A 553 32.19 23.16 -31.26
CA PHE A 553 33.26 22.18 -31.34
C PHE A 553 33.17 21.31 -32.60
N ARG A 554 31.94 20.89 -32.98
CA ARG A 554 31.68 20.16 -34.24
C ARG A 554 31.99 20.98 -35.50
N LYS A 555 31.89 22.31 -35.43
CA LYS A 555 32.25 23.24 -36.53
C LYS A 555 33.74 23.63 -36.55
N GLY A 556 34.57 23.09 -35.63
CA GLY A 556 35.98 23.46 -35.52
C GLY A 556 36.23 24.84 -34.88
N GLU A 557 35.20 25.47 -34.32
CA GLU A 557 35.32 26.77 -33.66
C GLU A 557 35.78 26.62 -32.20
N ARG A 558 36.68 27.49 -31.73
CA ARG A 558 37.20 27.44 -30.36
C ARG A 558 36.15 27.98 -29.37
N VAL A 559 35.95 27.24 -28.28
CA VAL A 559 34.93 27.51 -27.24
C VAL A 559 35.40 28.52 -26.16
N LEU A 560 36.71 28.76 -26.00
CA LEU A 560 37.25 29.67 -24.97
C LEU A 560 38.30 30.68 -25.53
N PRO A 561 38.34 31.93 -25.04
CA PRO A 561 39.34 32.93 -25.46
C PRO A 561 40.75 32.62 -24.95
N LYS A 562 41.78 32.98 -25.72
CA LYS A 562 43.19 32.86 -25.30
C LYS A 562 43.50 33.81 -24.15
N TRP A 563 43.93 33.28 -23.01
CA TRP A 563 44.66 34.05 -22.00
C TRP A 563 46.01 34.51 -22.58
N ARG A 564 46.21 35.83 -22.71
CA ARG A 564 47.50 36.42 -23.11
C ARG A 564 48.49 36.28 -21.95
N ARG A 565 49.54 35.47 -22.12
CA ARG A 565 50.75 35.53 -21.28
C ARG A 565 51.45 36.87 -21.53
N ARG A 566 51.50 37.75 -20.52
CA ARG A 566 52.45 38.89 -20.49
C ARG A 566 53.85 38.33 -20.18
N SER A 567 54.79 38.49 -21.09
CA SER A 567 56.23 38.31 -20.82
C SER A 567 56.79 39.63 -20.30
N ASN A 568 57.18 39.70 -19.02
CA ASN A 568 57.99 40.80 -18.50
C ASN A 568 59.47 40.43 -18.65
N SER A 569 60.18 41.13 -19.54
CA SER A 569 61.64 41.18 -19.56
C SER A 569 62.12 42.23 -18.55
N TYR A 570 62.85 41.82 -17.51
CA TYR A 570 63.61 42.73 -16.66
C TYR A 570 65.09 42.64 -17.05
N SER A 571 65.66 43.73 -17.57
CA SER A 571 67.11 43.89 -17.75
C SER A 571 67.71 44.55 -16.50
N HIS A 572 68.69 43.92 -15.88
CA HIS A 572 69.55 44.56 -14.88
C HIS A 572 70.60 45.45 -15.59
N LYS A 573 70.63 46.74 -15.26
CA LYS A 573 71.81 47.60 -15.41
C LYS A 573 72.17 48.16 -14.03
N TYR A 574 73.29 47.70 -13.49
CA TYR A 574 73.99 48.35 -12.39
C TYR A 574 74.93 49.42 -12.97
N SER A 575 74.89 50.64 -12.45
CA SER A 575 75.98 51.61 -12.54
C SER A 575 76.49 51.90 -11.14
N ARG A 576 77.81 51.75 -10.94
CA ARG A 576 78.55 52.18 -9.75
C ARG A 576 78.68 53.70 -9.72
N LEU A 577 78.50 54.29 -8.54
CA LEU A 577 79.51 55.10 -7.85
C LEU A 577 79.22 55.04 -6.35
#